data_AF-A0A354J781-F1
#
_entry.id   AF-A0A354J781-F1
#
_cell.length_a   1.000
_cell.length_b   1.000
_cell.length_c   1.000
_cell.angle_alpha   90.00
_cell.angle_beta   90.00
_cell.angle_gamma   90.00
#
_symmetry.space_group_name_H-M   'P 1'
#
loop_
_entity.id
_entity.type
_entity.pdbx_description
1 polymer ?
#
loop_
_entity_poly.entity_id
_entity_poly.type
_entity_poly.pdbx_seq_one_letter_code
_entity_poly.pdbx_strand_id
1 'polypeptide(L)' 'MSATAFQRRRRERIKAMREEAEKQLQKTDYSDKTKEELKAILDEKGIAYDARAKKEDLIKLLEGAE' A
#
# COMPACT_ATOMS: atom_id res chain seq x y z
N MET A 1 9.12 8.98 38.79
CA MET A 1 7.73 8.50 38.92
C MET A 1 7.34 7.75 37.66
N SER A 2 6.87 6.50 37.76
CA SER A 2 6.52 5.66 36.61
C SER A 2 5.14 5.97 36.05
N ALA A 3 4.95 5.77 34.74
CA ALA A 3 3.65 5.94 34.09
C ALA A 3 2.55 5.06 34.74
N THR A 4 1.41 5.68 35.03
CA THR A 4 0.25 5.03 35.63
C THR A 4 -0.35 3.98 34.69
N ALA A 5 -1.06 2.99 35.24
CA ALA A 5 -1.66 1.90 34.44
C ALA A 5 -2.57 2.43 33.30
N PHE A 6 -3.26 3.55 33.53
CA PHE A 6 -4.08 4.21 32.52
C PHE A 6 -3.25 4.78 31.36
N GLN A 7 -2.11 5.42 31.66
CA GLN A 7 -1.20 5.95 30.64
C GLN A 7 -0.59 4.83 29.79
N ARG A 8 -0.32 3.65 30.38
CA ARG A 8 0.17 2.47 29.65
C ARG A 8 -0.88 1.96 28.65
N ARG A 9 -2.12 1.73 29.08
CA ARG A 9 -3.22 1.28 28.21
C ARG A 9 -3.52 2.28 27.08
N ARG A 10 -3.46 3.58 27.35
CA ARG A 10 -3.66 4.61 26.33
C ARG A 10 -2.55 4.57 25.27
N ARG A 11 -1.29 4.37 25.67
CA ARG A 11 -0.17 4.24 24.74
C ARG A 11 -0.29 2.99 23.87
N GLU A 12 -0.68 1.86 24.45
CA GLU A 12 -0.89 0.60 23.72
C GLU A 12 -2.00 0.76 22.67
N ARG A 13 -3.14 1.38 23.02
CA ARG A 13 -4.21 1.66 22.05
C ARG A 13 -3.78 2.57 20.91
N ILE A 14 -3.02 3.63 21.22
CA ILE A 14 -2.51 4.55 20.18
C ILE A 14 -1.50 3.84 19.27
N LYS A 15 -0.66 2.95 19.83
CA LYS A 15 0.27 2.13 19.05
C LYS A 15 -0.48 1.18 18.11
N ALA A 16 -1.48 0.46 18.61
CA ALA A 16 -2.28 -0.45 17.80
C ALA A 16 -3.01 0.28 16.66
N MET A 17 -3.63 1.44 16.96
CA MET A 17 -4.26 2.28 15.93
C MET A 17 -3.27 2.79 14.87
N ARG A 18 -2.04 3.14 15.28
CA ARG A 18 -1.00 3.56 14.34
C ARG A 18 -0.48 2.42 13.48
N GLU A 19 -0.27 1.23 14.06
CA GLU A 19 0.14 0.05 13.29
C GLU A 19 -0.94 -0.37 12.28
N GLU A 20 -2.23 -0.29 12.64
CA GLU A 20 -3.32 -0.53 11.70
C GLU A 20 -3.36 0.52 10.58
N ALA A 21 -3.15 1.80 10.92
CA ALA A 21 -3.08 2.87 9.93
C ALA A 21 -1.85 2.75 9.01
N GLU A 22 -0.68 2.39 9.54
CA GLU A 22 0.54 2.17 8.75
C GLU A 22 0.41 0.95 7.83
N LYS A 23 -0.22 -0.14 8.30
CA LYS A 23 -0.54 -1.30 7.44
C LYS A 23 -1.53 -0.96 6.32
N GLN A 24 -2.45 -0.02 6.55
CA GLN A 24 -3.35 0.45 5.50
C GLN A 24 -2.64 1.41 4.52
N LEU A 25 -1.75 2.28 5.03
CA LEU A 25 -1.02 3.25 4.19
C LEU A 25 0.10 2.62 3.34
N GLN A 26 0.65 1.47 3.74
CA GLN A 26 1.71 0.80 2.96
C GLN A 26 1.20 0.06 1.72
N LYS A 27 -0.11 0.02 1.48
CA LYS A 27 -0.60 -0.34 0.16
C LYS A 27 -0.25 0.83 -0.76
N THR A 28 0.75 0.63 -1.62
CA THR A 28 0.96 1.45 -2.79
C THR A 28 -0.31 1.41 -3.63
N ASP A 29 -1.22 2.35 -3.39
CA ASP A 29 -2.49 2.45 -4.10
C ASP A 29 -2.20 2.91 -5.53
N TYR A 30 -1.81 1.95 -6.37
CA TYR A 30 -1.83 2.08 -7.82
C TYR A 30 -3.29 2.17 -8.35
N SER A 31 -4.27 2.03 -7.45
CA SER A 31 -5.70 2.20 -7.71
C SER A 31 -6.07 3.62 -8.18
N ASP A 32 -5.36 4.64 -7.72
CA ASP A 32 -5.58 6.04 -8.15
C ASP A 32 -4.93 6.35 -9.51
N LYS A 33 -3.96 5.55 -9.95
CA LYS A 33 -3.29 5.77 -11.23
C LYS A 33 -4.18 5.43 -12.41
N THR A 34 -4.01 6.14 -13.52
CA THR A 34 -4.74 5.85 -14.76
C THR A 34 -4.16 4.62 -15.45
N LYS A 35 -4.91 4.03 -16.39
CA LYS A 35 -4.46 2.85 -17.13
C LYS A 35 -3.18 3.13 -17.94
N GLU A 36 -3.01 4.36 -18.41
CA GLU A 36 -1.82 4.81 -19.15
C GLU A 36 -0.60 4.94 -18.23
N GLU A 37 -0.78 5.51 -17.04
CA GLU A 37 0.30 5.61 -16.04
C GLU A 37 0.75 4.22 -15.56
N LEU A 38 -0.17 3.28 -15.35
CA LEU A 38 0.17 1.91 -14.97
C LEU A 38 1.03 1.22 -16.05
N LYS A 39 0.68 1.43 -17.33
CA LYS A 39 1.46 0.92 -18.46
C LYS A 39 2.85 1.54 -18.51
N ALA A 40 2.95 2.87 -18.35
CA ALA A 40 4.23 3.56 -18.33
C ALA A 40 5.14 3.03 -17.20
N ILE A 41 4.59 2.78 -16.01
CA ILE A 41 5.36 2.23 -14.88
C ILE A 41 5.79 0.78 -15.16
N LEU A 42 4.92 -0.03 -15.76
CA LEU A 42 5.27 -1.39 -16.15
C LEU A 42 6.37 -1.40 -17.23
N ASP A 43 6.29 -0.49 -18.20
CA ASP A 43 7.31 -0.30 -19.23
C ASP A 43 8.64 0.18 -18.62
N GLU A 44 8.62 1.14 -17.69
CA GLU A 44 9.80 1.61 -16.94
C GLU A 44 10.45 0.48 -16.11
N LYS A 45 9.63 -0.38 -15.50
CA LYS A 45 10.10 -1.56 -14.75
C LYS A 45 10.51 -2.73 -15.67
N GLY A 46 10.26 -2.66 -16.98
CA GLY A 46 10.53 -3.75 -17.92
C GLY A 46 9.62 -4.97 -17.75
N ILE A 47 8.44 -4.79 -17.16
CA ILE A 47 7.47 -5.86 -16.91
C ILE A 47 6.56 -5.98 -18.14
N ALA A 48 6.60 -7.13 -18.81
CA ALA A 48 5.70 -7.40 -19.92
C ALA A 48 4.25 -7.49 -19.43
N TYR A 49 3.36 -6.70 -20.05
CA TYR A 49 1.94 -6.71 -19.78
C TYR A 49 1.13 -6.92 -21.06
N ASP A 50 -0.08 -7.46 -20.92
CA ASP A 50 -1.00 -7.57 -22.05
C ASP A 50 -1.62 -6.19 -22.33
N ALA A 51 -1.53 -5.71 -23.57
CA ALA A 51 -2.12 -4.43 -23.97
C ALA A 51 -3.62 -4.34 -23.70
N ARG A 52 -4.31 -5.50 -23.67
CA ARG A 52 -5.74 -5.66 -23.36
C ARG A 52 -6.05 -5.95 -21.90
N ALA A 53 -5.03 -6.09 -21.03
CA ALA A 53 -5.23 -6.33 -19.61
C ALA A 53 -6.13 -5.27 -18.95
N LYS A 54 -6.89 -5.65 -17.94
CA LYS A 54 -7.71 -4.70 -17.17
C LYS A 54 -6.81 -3.88 -16.24
N LYS A 55 -7.34 -2.75 -15.77
CA LYS A 55 -6.63 -1.89 -14.81
C LYS A 55 -6.18 -2.68 -13.58
N GLU A 56 -7.05 -3.53 -13.06
CA GLU A 56 -6.77 -4.41 -11.91
C GLU A 56 -5.62 -5.38 -12.16
N ASP A 57 -5.53 -5.94 -13.37
CA ASP A 57 -4.45 -6.87 -13.72
C ASP A 57 -3.10 -6.15 -13.83
N LEU A 58 -3.08 -4.93 -14.38
CA LEU A 58 -1.88 -4.09 -14.43
C LEU A 58 -1.41 -3.71 -13.01
N ILE A 59 -2.34 -3.41 -12.09
CA ILE A 59 -2.03 -3.15 -10.68
C ILE A 59 -1.45 -4.39 -10.02
N LYS A 60 -2.05 -5.56 -10.22
CA LYS A 60 -1.53 -6.83 -9.66
C LYS A 60 -0.12 -7.16 -10.15
N LEU A 61 0.19 -6.86 -11.41
CA LEU A 61 1.54 -7.03 -11.95
C LEU A 61 2.54 -6.07 -11.29
N LEU A 62 2.12 -4.85 -10.95
CA LEU A 62 2.96 -3.88 -10.24
C LEU A 62 3.16 -4.22 -8.77
N GLU A 63 2.11 -4.66 -8.07
CA GLU A 63 2.17 -5.08 -6.67
C GLU A 63 2.88 -6.42 -6.49
N GLY A 64 2.74 -7.36 -7.44
CA GLY A 64 3.37 -8.68 -7.38
C GLY A 64 4.84 -8.71 -7.81
N ALA A 65 5.35 -7.61 -8.38
CA ALA A 65 6.76 -7.45 -8.74
C ALA A 65 7.61 -6.79 -7.65
N GLU A 66 7.01 -6.36 -6.53
CA GLU A 66 7.69 -5.88 -5.32
C GLU A 66 8.05 -7.00 -4.33
#